data_AF-A0A365QQX7-F1
#
_entry.id   AF-A0A365QQX7-F1
#
_cell.length_a   1.000
_cell.length_b   1.000
_cell.length_c   1.000
_cell.angle_alpha   90.00
_cell.angle_beta   90.00
_cell.angle_gamma   90.00
#
_symmetry.space_group_name_H-M   'P 1'
#
loop_
_entity.id
_entity.type
_entity.pdbx_description
1 polymer ?
#
loop_
_entity_poly.entity_id
_entity_poly.type
_entity_poly.pdbx_seq_one_letter_code
_entity_poly.pdbx_strand_id
1 'polypeptide(L)'
;MQVRVKLSSDPLIDFLDFSYAIADAACPTGEKGLEGLDCVTGKLVTRHVPIPQSGGFGATWQSVLVSNDGRTLNELLSSDQAVVNEPAVSELPFHEPSPPQIGELTLPYELSDADREAFAKVLVDIKRPLRYPMSDEERAEFMEAYCKLPNRPMWMPALVTEETINRRKSDHDAVLLRHQRALLQEFEAGRLTPVNAYHAPVATLMAGTFIPREQAIAYLERHGFEYGDDAPDAVVPDIMTQCNSEVGKGEASELPEGDSERRVGVSRHSAAERAAAVKLYWDLKEAQEPDFAAQVAKKYGVTERTVNNWVKQEAKQATEQKRRAASPFALGNKTGSE
;
A
#
# COMPACT_ATOMS: atom_id res chain seq x y z
N MET A 1 0.44 21.07 11.28
CA MET A 1 0.59 19.85 12.10
C MET A 1 2.03 19.40 11.99
N GLN A 2 2.76 19.31 13.10
CA GLN A 2 4.05 18.61 13.11
C GLN A 2 3.78 17.11 13.19
N VAL A 3 4.51 16.32 12.41
CA VAL A 3 4.36 14.87 12.34
C VAL A 3 5.13 14.26 13.52
N ARG A 4 4.46 13.42 14.32
CA ARG A 4 5.06 12.78 15.49
C ARG A 4 5.53 11.37 15.14
N VAL A 5 6.83 11.13 15.25
CA VAL A 5 7.47 9.84 15.05
C VAL A 5 7.46 9.06 16.37
N LYS A 6 7.04 7.80 16.31
CA LYS A 6 7.13 6.87 17.44
C LYS A 6 8.53 6.28 17.48
N LEU A 7 9.23 6.45 18.59
CA LEU A 7 10.56 5.90 18.78
C LEU A 7 10.55 4.82 19.85
N SER A 8 11.39 3.79 19.63
CA SER A 8 11.70 2.86 20.69
C SER A 8 12.29 3.62 21.90
N SER A 9 11.93 3.15 23.09
CA SER A 9 12.53 3.59 24.35
C SER A 9 13.99 3.13 24.50
N ASP A 10 14.45 2.22 23.63
CA ASP A 10 15.81 1.69 23.66
C ASP A 10 16.87 2.78 23.39
N PRO A 11 18.04 2.71 24.04
CA PRO A 11 19.12 3.66 23.83
C PRO A 11 19.74 3.56 22.42
N LEU A 12 19.52 2.44 21.74
CA LEU A 12 20.00 2.14 20.40
C LEU A 12 18.80 1.77 19.53
N ILE A 13 18.61 2.49 18.43
CA ILE A 13 17.51 2.27 17.49
C ILE A 13 18.10 1.70 16.21
N ASP A 14 17.57 0.59 15.70
CA ASP A 14 18.03 0.06 14.41
C ASP A 14 17.81 1.09 13.31
N PHE A 15 18.81 1.25 12.44
CA PHE A 15 18.78 2.23 11.36
C PHE A 15 17.56 2.06 10.43
N LEU A 16 17.20 0.82 10.10
CA LEU A 16 16.04 0.55 9.25
C LEU A 16 14.76 0.89 10.01
N ASP A 17 14.62 0.43 11.26
CA ASP A 17 13.45 0.69 12.09
C ASP A 17 13.23 2.19 12.29
N PHE A 18 14.30 2.96 12.49
CA PHE A 18 14.22 4.42 12.58
C PHE A 18 13.70 5.04 11.28
N SER A 19 14.22 4.60 10.12
CA SER A 19 13.76 5.10 8.82
C SER A 19 12.30 4.70 8.52
N TYR A 20 11.88 3.51 8.96
CA TYR A 20 10.50 3.04 8.88
C TYR A 20 9.58 3.87 9.77
N ALA A 21 9.98 4.15 11.01
CA ALA A 21 9.19 4.96 11.93
C ALA A 21 8.91 6.37 11.38
N ILE A 22 9.90 6.99 10.71
CA ILE A 22 9.71 8.28 10.03
C ILE A 22 8.71 8.15 8.88
N ALA A 23 8.87 7.11 8.05
CA ALA A 23 7.98 6.86 6.91
C ALA A 23 6.54 6.56 7.35
N ASP A 24 6.36 5.77 8.40
CA ASP A 24 5.05 5.47 8.99
C ASP A 24 4.38 6.72 9.56
N ALA A 25 5.14 7.58 10.23
CA ALA A 25 4.60 8.83 10.76
C ALA A 25 4.18 9.79 9.63
N ALA A 26 4.96 9.85 8.55
CA ALA A 26 4.70 10.76 7.44
C ALA A 26 3.63 10.26 6.47
N CYS A 27 3.60 8.96 6.19
CA CYS A 27 2.74 8.33 5.18
C CYS A 27 2.23 6.97 5.68
N PRO A 28 1.29 6.92 6.65
CA PRO A 28 0.78 5.65 7.17
C PRO A 28 0.20 4.78 6.05
N THR A 29 0.66 3.53 5.95
CA THR A 29 0.24 2.60 4.87
C THR A 29 -1.10 1.93 5.14
N GLY A 30 -1.51 1.85 6.41
CA GLY A 30 -2.88 1.49 6.82
C GLY A 30 -3.39 0.18 6.22
N GLU A 31 -2.54 -0.83 6.06
CA GLU A 31 -2.89 -2.08 5.36
C GLU A 31 -4.01 -2.88 6.03
N LYS A 32 -4.21 -2.71 7.35
CA LYS A 32 -5.19 -3.47 8.14
C LYS A 32 -5.83 -2.59 9.20
N GLY A 33 -7.16 -2.63 9.29
CA GLY A 33 -7.90 -2.03 10.40
C GLY A 33 -8.14 -0.51 10.27
N LEU A 34 -8.19 0.03 9.05
CA LEU A 34 -8.81 1.33 8.87
C LEU A 34 -10.30 1.18 9.18
N GLU A 35 -10.80 2.06 10.03
CA GLU A 35 -12.19 2.08 10.45
C GLU A 35 -12.75 3.50 10.40
N GLY A 36 -14.05 3.61 10.17
CA GLY A 36 -14.77 4.88 10.16
C GLY A 36 -14.21 5.86 9.14
N LEU A 37 -13.85 7.06 9.60
CA LEU A 37 -13.38 8.16 8.76
C LEU A 37 -12.08 7.85 8.01
N ASP A 38 -11.23 6.98 8.53
CA ASP A 38 -9.93 6.67 7.92
C ASP A 38 -10.07 5.86 6.63
N CYS A 39 -11.24 5.26 6.41
CA CYS A 39 -11.63 4.62 5.17
C CYS A 39 -12.11 5.60 4.08
N VAL A 40 -12.13 6.92 4.35
CA VAL A 40 -12.52 7.94 3.37
C VAL A 40 -11.31 8.78 2.98
N THR A 41 -10.96 8.73 1.69
CA THR A 41 -9.81 9.44 1.12
C THR A 41 -10.15 10.85 0.63
N GLY A 42 -11.43 11.14 0.43
CA GLY A 42 -11.89 12.40 -0.15
C GLY A 42 -13.40 12.46 -0.31
N LYS A 43 -13.87 13.48 -1.01
CA LYS A 43 -15.26 13.62 -1.44
C LYS A 43 -15.36 13.76 -2.95
N LEU A 44 -16.41 13.18 -3.52
CA LEU A 44 -16.80 13.33 -4.91
C LEU A 44 -17.99 14.28 -4.96
N VAL A 45 -17.84 15.38 -5.69
CA VAL A 45 -18.91 16.37 -5.88
C VAL A 45 -19.37 16.28 -7.32
N THR A 46 -20.64 15.93 -7.48
CA THR A 46 -21.34 15.95 -8.76
C THR A 46 -21.85 17.35 -9.05
N ARG A 47 -21.58 17.88 -10.25
CA ARG A 47 -22.14 19.12 -10.76
C ARG A 47 -22.75 18.91 -12.14
N HIS A 48 -23.90 19.53 -12.34
CA HIS A 48 -24.56 19.60 -13.64
C HIS A 48 -24.03 20.82 -14.40
N VAL A 49 -23.37 20.61 -15.53
CA VAL A 49 -22.73 21.65 -16.33
C VAL A 49 -23.21 21.55 -17.77
N PRO A 50 -23.46 22.67 -18.49
CA PRO A 50 -23.75 22.61 -19.92
C PRO A 50 -22.61 21.96 -20.69
N ILE A 51 -22.91 20.97 -21.54
CA ILE A 51 -21.92 20.31 -22.39
C ILE A 51 -21.46 21.31 -23.46
N PRO A 52 -20.17 21.67 -23.49
CA PRO A 52 -19.65 22.51 -24.57
C PRO A 52 -19.70 21.73 -25.89
N GLN A 53 -20.22 22.36 -26.96
CA GLN A 53 -20.38 21.75 -28.29
C GLN A 53 -19.04 21.40 -28.99
N SER A 54 -17.90 21.73 -28.39
CA SER A 54 -16.58 21.43 -28.92
C SER A 54 -15.56 21.28 -27.79
N GLY A 55 -14.91 20.12 -27.74
CA GLY A 55 -13.76 19.89 -26.86
C GLY A 55 -13.70 18.46 -26.35
N GLY A 56 -12.85 17.63 -26.96
CA GLY A 56 -12.50 16.34 -26.41
C GLY A 56 -11.76 16.52 -25.09
N PHE A 57 -12.31 15.99 -24.00
CA PHE A 57 -11.65 15.98 -22.70
C PHE A 57 -11.87 14.65 -21.97
N GLY A 58 -10.82 14.16 -21.32
CA GLY A 58 -10.72 12.86 -20.67
C GLY A 58 -11.44 12.71 -19.33
N ALA A 59 -12.56 13.40 -19.12
CA ALA A 59 -13.49 13.13 -18.03
C ALA A 59 -14.63 12.25 -18.55
N THR A 60 -15.10 11.30 -17.74
CA THR A 60 -16.21 10.40 -18.10
C THR A 60 -17.53 11.18 -18.06
N TRP A 61 -17.88 11.84 -19.17
CA TRP A 61 -19.16 12.55 -19.30
C TRP A 61 -20.30 11.54 -19.38
N GLN A 62 -21.27 11.60 -18.47
CA GLN A 62 -22.59 10.97 -18.66
C GLN A 62 -23.59 12.05 -19.08
N SER A 63 -24.29 11.78 -20.19
CA SER A 63 -25.39 12.62 -20.65
C SER A 63 -26.64 12.25 -19.85
N VAL A 64 -27.26 13.23 -19.22
CA VAL A 64 -28.56 13.05 -18.55
C VAL A 64 -29.61 13.72 -19.43
N LEU A 65 -30.66 12.98 -19.78
CA LEU A 65 -31.81 13.55 -20.47
C LEU A 65 -32.55 14.46 -19.50
N VAL A 66 -32.61 15.74 -19.84
CA VAL A 66 -33.32 16.77 -19.09
C VAL A 66 -34.49 17.24 -19.94
N SER A 67 -35.65 17.41 -19.32
CA SER A 67 -36.83 17.99 -19.97
C SER A 67 -36.58 19.46 -20.35
N ASN A 68 -37.37 20.01 -21.26
CA ASN A 68 -37.26 21.40 -21.73
C ASN A 68 -37.34 22.45 -20.59
N ASP A 69 -37.85 22.06 -19.42
CA ASP A 69 -37.93 22.87 -18.20
C ASP A 69 -36.75 22.67 -17.21
N GLY A 70 -35.72 21.91 -17.59
CA GLY A 70 -34.52 21.71 -16.76
C GLY A 70 -34.61 20.59 -15.73
N ARG A 71 -35.70 19.79 -15.73
CA ARG A 71 -35.92 18.69 -14.77
C ARG A 71 -35.36 17.36 -15.23
N THR A 72 -34.80 16.60 -14.30
CA THR A 72 -34.27 15.25 -14.55
C THR A 72 -35.38 14.19 -14.59
N LEU A 73 -35.12 13.02 -15.18
CA LEU A 73 -36.07 11.91 -15.26
C LEU A 73 -36.63 11.50 -13.88
N ASN A 74 -35.81 11.53 -12.83
CA ASN A 74 -36.24 11.20 -11.46
C ASN A 74 -37.18 12.26 -10.85
N GLU A 75 -37.07 13.52 -11.27
CA GLU A 75 -37.99 14.60 -10.87
C GLU A 75 -39.32 14.52 -11.63
N LEU A 76 -39.31 14.05 -12.87
CA LEU A 76 -40.51 13.83 -13.67
C LEU A 76 -41.33 12.62 -13.18
N LEU A 77 -40.66 11.55 -12.77
CA LEU A 77 -41.31 10.34 -12.23
C LEU A 77 -41.99 10.55 -10.86
N SER A 78 -41.68 11.66 -10.17
CA SER A 78 -42.28 12.01 -8.87
C SER A 78 -43.60 12.79 -8.98
N SER A 79 -44.04 13.17 -10.18
CA SER A 79 -45.31 13.88 -10.38
C SER A 79 -46.43 12.91 -10.74
N ASP A 80 -47.23 12.56 -9.71
CA ASP A 80 -48.55 11.93 -9.85
C ASP A 80 -49.51 12.93 -10.53
N GLN A 81 -49.51 12.98 -11.86
CA GLN A 81 -50.51 13.76 -12.58
C GLN A 81 -51.03 13.00 -13.81
N ALA A 82 -52.33 12.72 -13.77
CA ALA A 82 -53.07 11.95 -14.74
C ALA A 82 -52.87 12.46 -16.17
N VAL A 83 -52.44 11.56 -17.05
CA VAL A 83 -52.34 11.79 -18.50
C VAL A 83 -53.75 11.91 -19.07
N VAL A 84 -54.16 13.15 -19.37
CA VAL A 84 -55.32 13.41 -20.24
C VAL A 84 -54.80 13.40 -21.67
N ASN A 85 -55.18 12.38 -22.43
CA ASN A 85 -54.98 12.30 -23.88
C ASN A 85 -55.95 13.27 -24.58
N GLU A 86 -55.44 14.19 -25.39
CA GLU A 86 -56.17 14.87 -26.47
C GLU A 86 -55.19 15.12 -27.65
N PRO A 87 -55.69 15.21 -28.90
CA PRO A 87 -55.06 14.56 -30.04
C PRO A 87 -54.02 15.40 -30.78
N ALA A 88 -53.11 14.67 -31.43
CA ALA A 88 -52.05 15.16 -32.28
C ALA A 88 -52.58 16.04 -33.43
N VAL A 89 -52.09 17.28 -33.47
CA VAL A 89 -52.12 18.12 -34.67
C VAL A 89 -50.66 18.38 -35.06
N SER A 90 -50.27 17.78 -36.18
CA SER A 90 -48.95 17.94 -36.79
C SER A 90 -48.81 19.31 -37.45
N GLU A 91 -47.88 20.15 -37.00
CA GLU A 91 -47.35 21.26 -37.79
C GLU A 91 -45.81 21.36 -37.68
N LEU A 92 -45.17 21.04 -38.83
CA LEU A 92 -43.90 21.47 -39.45
C LEU A 92 -42.61 21.80 -38.63
N PRO A 93 -41.42 21.53 -39.22
CA PRO A 93 -40.16 21.42 -38.49
C PRO A 93 -39.52 22.79 -38.30
N PHE A 94 -39.83 23.45 -37.19
CA PHE A 94 -38.88 24.41 -36.65
C PHE A 94 -37.71 23.62 -36.07
N HIS A 95 -36.49 23.99 -36.46
CA HIS A 95 -35.28 23.48 -35.83
C HIS A 95 -35.34 23.92 -34.35
N GLU A 96 -35.94 23.09 -33.50
CA GLU A 96 -35.85 23.28 -32.06
C GLU A 96 -34.36 23.35 -31.74
N PRO A 97 -33.89 24.39 -31.03
CA PRO A 97 -32.54 24.36 -30.50
C PRO A 97 -32.48 23.09 -29.66
N SER A 98 -31.61 22.15 -30.05
CA SER A 98 -31.41 20.91 -29.29
C SER A 98 -31.33 21.28 -27.82
N PRO A 99 -32.13 20.66 -26.93
CA PRO A 99 -32.15 21.01 -25.51
C PRO A 99 -30.72 21.12 -25.01
N PRO A 100 -30.36 22.17 -24.24
CA PRO A 100 -29.00 22.32 -23.75
C PRO A 100 -28.61 21.01 -23.07
N GLN A 101 -27.67 20.29 -23.67
CA GLN A 101 -27.26 19.01 -23.13
C GLN A 101 -26.52 19.33 -21.83
N ILE A 102 -27.09 18.91 -20.71
CA ILE A 102 -26.46 19.06 -19.40
C ILE A 102 -25.66 17.79 -19.15
N GLY A 103 -24.36 17.95 -18.95
CA GLY A 103 -23.45 16.89 -18.59
C GLY A 103 -23.31 16.83 -17.08
N GLU A 104 -23.26 15.61 -16.56
CA GLU A 104 -22.89 15.37 -15.17
C GLU A 104 -21.35 15.29 -15.06
N LEU A 105 -20.76 16.14 -14.22
CA LEU A 105 -19.33 16.15 -13.94
C LEU A 105 -19.09 15.82 -12.46
N THR A 106 -18.43 14.70 -12.21
CA THR A 106 -18.02 14.28 -10.86
C THR A 106 -16.55 14.57 -10.65
N LEU A 107 -16.24 15.43 -9.67
CA LEU A 107 -14.86 15.84 -9.37
C LEU A 107 -14.44 15.41 -7.96
N PRO A 108 -13.23 14.85 -7.79
CA PRO A 108 -12.67 14.53 -6.49
C PRO A 108 -12.10 15.78 -5.80
N TYR A 109 -12.34 15.89 -4.50
CA TYR A 109 -11.80 16.93 -3.61
C TYR A 109 -11.35 16.31 -2.29
N GLU A 110 -10.41 16.98 -1.62
CA GLU A 110 -10.04 16.64 -0.25
C GLU A 110 -11.17 16.96 0.75
N LEU A 111 -11.22 16.23 1.86
CA LEU A 111 -12.14 16.51 2.96
C LEU A 111 -11.60 17.65 3.81
N SER A 112 -12.38 18.73 3.97
CA SER A 112 -12.09 19.75 4.98
C SER A 112 -12.47 19.25 6.39
N ASP A 113 -12.01 19.93 7.43
CA ASP A 113 -12.37 19.62 8.82
C ASP A 113 -13.90 19.67 9.04
N ALA A 114 -14.58 20.63 8.41
CA ALA A 114 -16.03 20.72 8.45
C ALA A 114 -16.72 19.54 7.74
N ASP A 115 -16.17 19.07 6.62
CA ASP A 115 -16.68 17.87 5.93
C ASP A 115 -16.50 16.63 6.80
N ARG A 116 -15.34 16.49 7.45
CA ARG A 116 -15.03 15.39 8.38
C ARG A 116 -16.01 15.36 9.55
N GLU A 117 -16.29 16.51 10.15
CA GLU A 117 -17.24 16.62 11.26
C GLU A 117 -18.68 16.29 10.81
N ALA A 118 -19.11 16.80 9.66
CA ALA A 118 -20.42 16.52 9.11
C ALA A 118 -20.59 15.03 8.79
N PHE A 119 -19.56 14.41 8.20
CA PHE A 119 -19.57 12.98 7.88
C PHE A 119 -19.53 12.10 9.13
N ALA A 120 -18.76 12.47 10.15
CA ALA A 120 -18.71 11.76 11.43
C ALA A 120 -20.09 11.65 12.09
N LYS A 121 -20.88 12.73 12.07
CA LYS A 121 -22.26 12.74 12.62
C LYS A 121 -23.16 11.75 11.91
N VAL A 122 -23.03 11.65 10.60
CA VAL A 122 -23.86 10.80 9.74
C VAL A 122 -23.43 9.33 9.79
N LEU A 123 -22.13 9.06 10.02
CA LEU A 123 -21.62 7.70 10.20
C LEU A 123 -22.23 6.97 11.39
N VAL A 124 -22.63 7.68 12.45
CA VAL A 124 -23.27 7.10 13.65
C VAL A 124 -24.61 6.44 13.32
N ASP A 125 -25.34 6.99 12.34
CA ASP A 125 -26.67 6.51 11.95
C ASP A 125 -26.62 5.31 11.00
N ILE A 126 -25.44 4.97 10.47
CA ILE A 126 -25.24 3.84 9.56
C ILE A 126 -24.94 2.58 10.37
N LYS A 127 -25.79 1.56 10.21
CA LYS A 127 -25.68 0.29 10.96
C LYS A 127 -24.38 -0.48 10.70
N ARG A 128 -23.77 -0.32 9.53
CA ARG A 128 -22.54 -1.04 9.14
C ARG A 128 -21.37 -0.07 9.19
N PRO A 129 -20.43 -0.23 10.14
CA PRO A 129 -19.26 0.65 10.22
C PRO A 129 -18.38 0.46 8.99
N LEU A 130 -17.85 1.58 8.50
CA LEU A 130 -16.93 1.59 7.36
C LEU A 130 -15.59 0.98 7.82
N ARG A 131 -15.08 0.00 7.07
CA ARG A 131 -13.83 -0.72 7.38
C ARG A 131 -13.09 -1.08 6.12
N TYR A 132 -11.77 -1.25 6.20
CA TYR A 132 -10.95 -1.75 5.11
C TYR A 132 -10.15 -3.00 5.54
N PRO A 133 -10.07 -4.05 4.70
CA PRO A 133 -10.69 -4.20 3.37
C PRO A 133 -12.21 -4.47 3.46
N MET A 134 -12.96 -4.02 2.45
CA MET A 134 -14.38 -4.32 2.28
C MET A 134 -14.62 -4.95 0.91
N SER A 135 -15.59 -5.87 0.81
CA SER A 135 -16.00 -6.40 -0.50
C SER A 135 -16.75 -5.34 -1.33
N ASP A 136 -16.89 -5.58 -2.62
CA ASP A 136 -17.64 -4.70 -3.52
C ASP A 136 -19.13 -4.64 -3.13
N GLU A 137 -19.70 -5.75 -2.64
CA GLU A 137 -21.07 -5.79 -2.11
C GLU A 137 -21.21 -4.97 -0.83
N GLU A 138 -20.28 -5.14 0.12
CA GLU A 138 -20.28 -4.36 1.36
C GLU A 138 -20.15 -2.85 1.06
N ARG A 139 -19.38 -2.51 0.02
CA ARG A 139 -19.22 -1.13 -0.45
C ARG A 139 -20.50 -0.59 -1.05
N ALA A 140 -21.16 -1.36 -1.90
CA ALA A 140 -22.43 -0.96 -2.51
C ALA A 140 -23.53 -0.76 -1.45
N GLU A 141 -23.64 -1.68 -0.47
CA GLU A 141 -24.58 -1.57 0.64
C GLU A 141 -24.33 -0.32 1.49
N PHE A 142 -23.07 -0.02 1.80
CA PHE A 142 -22.71 1.20 2.52
C PHE A 142 -23.12 2.45 1.74
N MET A 143 -22.81 2.50 0.44
CA MET A 143 -23.16 3.64 -0.41
C MET A 143 -24.68 3.81 -0.53
N GLU A 144 -25.43 2.71 -0.63
CA GLU A 144 -26.89 2.74 -0.62
C GLU A 144 -27.45 3.26 0.71
N ALA A 145 -26.91 2.78 1.84
CA ALA A 145 -27.30 3.23 3.17
C ALA A 145 -27.00 4.72 3.36
N TYR A 146 -25.80 5.17 2.97
CA TYR A 146 -25.42 6.57 2.99
C TYR A 146 -26.36 7.43 2.14
N CYS A 147 -26.75 6.95 0.94
CA CYS A 147 -27.66 7.66 0.07
C CYS A 147 -29.06 7.88 0.67
N LYS A 148 -29.54 6.97 1.52
CA LYS A 148 -30.87 7.01 2.16
C LYS A 148 -30.94 7.91 3.40
N LEU A 149 -29.82 8.50 3.85
CA LEU A 149 -29.81 9.31 5.07
C LEU A 149 -30.45 10.68 4.84
N PRO A 150 -31.32 11.14 5.77
CA PRO A 150 -32.07 12.39 5.61
C PRO A 150 -31.18 13.65 5.71
N ASN A 151 -30.08 13.58 6.48
CA ASN A 151 -29.15 14.70 6.70
C ASN A 151 -27.79 14.48 5.99
N ARG A 152 -27.82 13.76 4.87
CA ARG A 152 -26.61 13.40 4.12
C ARG A 152 -25.95 14.65 3.51
N PRO A 153 -24.61 14.79 3.59
CA PRO A 153 -23.90 15.75 2.77
C PRO A 153 -24.22 15.57 1.27
N MET A 154 -24.23 16.67 0.52
CA MET A 154 -24.53 16.65 -0.93
C MET A 154 -23.43 15.97 -1.77
N TRP A 155 -22.32 15.57 -1.16
CA TRP A 155 -21.20 14.90 -1.80
C TRP A 155 -21.15 13.40 -1.43
N MET A 156 -20.50 12.61 -2.28
CA MET A 156 -20.29 11.17 -2.10
C MET A 156 -18.91 10.88 -1.51
N PRO A 157 -18.76 10.00 -0.52
CA PRO A 157 -17.45 9.67 0.04
C PRO A 157 -16.60 8.89 -0.98
N ALA A 158 -15.35 9.34 -1.17
CA ALA A 158 -14.36 8.58 -1.92
C ALA A 158 -13.70 7.56 -0.98
N LEU A 159 -14.14 6.31 -1.07
CA LEU A 159 -13.67 5.24 -0.19
C LEU A 159 -12.25 4.77 -0.55
N VAL A 160 -11.52 4.27 0.44
CA VAL A 160 -10.22 3.62 0.24
C VAL A 160 -10.38 2.42 -0.69
N THR A 161 -9.59 2.39 -1.76
CA THR A 161 -9.46 1.27 -2.69
C THR A 161 -8.07 0.65 -2.60
N GLU A 162 -7.89 -0.54 -3.19
CA GLU A 162 -6.57 -1.17 -3.31
C GLU A 162 -5.55 -0.25 -4.01
N GLU A 163 -5.99 0.50 -5.03
CA GLU A 163 -5.16 1.49 -5.72
C GLU A 163 -4.69 2.60 -4.78
N THR A 164 -5.58 3.12 -3.93
CA THR A 164 -5.20 4.15 -2.93
C THR A 164 -4.22 3.60 -1.90
N ILE A 165 -4.39 2.35 -1.47
CA ILE A 165 -3.45 1.68 -0.57
C ILE A 165 -2.09 1.48 -1.24
N ASN A 166 -2.06 0.99 -2.48
CA ASN A 166 -0.83 0.82 -3.25
C ASN A 166 -0.11 2.14 -3.49
N ARG A 167 -0.85 3.24 -3.72
CA ARG A 167 -0.30 4.58 -3.80
C ARG A 167 0.32 5.00 -2.47
N ARG A 168 -0.39 4.83 -1.34
CA ARG A 168 0.15 5.13 0.00
C ARG A 168 1.42 4.34 0.31
N LYS A 169 1.49 3.06 -0.08
CA LYS A 169 2.71 2.24 0.03
C LYS A 169 3.86 2.81 -0.79
N SER A 170 3.57 3.22 -2.03
CA SER A 170 4.57 3.83 -2.91
C SER A 170 5.09 5.15 -2.34
N ASP A 171 4.20 5.97 -1.77
CA ASP A 171 4.55 7.24 -1.12
C ASP A 171 5.38 6.99 0.16
N HIS A 172 4.99 5.99 0.96
CA HIS A 172 5.75 5.53 2.13
C HIS A 172 7.15 5.06 1.77
N ASP A 173 7.28 4.16 0.78
CA ASP A 173 8.56 3.66 0.28
C ASP A 173 9.46 4.81 -0.21
N ALA A 174 8.87 5.83 -0.86
CA ALA A 174 9.60 7.01 -1.30
C ALA A 174 10.14 7.83 -0.11
N VAL A 175 9.35 8.02 0.94
CA VAL A 175 9.78 8.69 2.19
C VAL A 175 10.88 7.87 2.88
N LEU A 176 10.69 6.56 3.01
CA LEU A 176 11.67 5.64 3.58
C LEU A 176 13.02 5.77 2.88
N LEU A 177 13.05 5.62 1.55
CA LEU A 177 14.28 5.73 0.75
C LEU A 177 14.93 7.11 0.84
N ARG A 178 14.12 8.17 0.92
CA ARG A 178 14.62 9.54 1.11
C ARG A 178 15.37 9.68 2.44
N HIS A 179 14.79 9.19 3.53
CA HIS A 179 15.40 9.30 4.85
C HIS A 179 16.60 8.36 5.03
N GLN A 180 16.59 7.17 4.44
CA GLN A 180 17.77 6.30 4.40
C GLN A 180 18.96 7.00 3.72
N ARG A 181 18.74 7.66 2.58
CA ARG A 181 19.79 8.45 1.90
C ARG A 181 20.25 9.62 2.74
N ALA A 182 19.34 10.34 3.38
CA ALA A 182 19.69 11.48 4.23
C ALA A 182 20.53 11.04 5.44
N LEU A 183 20.19 9.92 6.08
CA LEU A 183 20.96 9.35 7.18
C LEU A 183 22.35 8.89 6.75
N LEU A 184 22.47 8.33 5.55
CA LEU A 184 23.77 8.00 4.97
C LEU A 184 24.63 9.27 4.79
N GLN A 185 24.04 10.36 4.32
CA GLN A 185 24.74 11.65 4.20
C GLN A 185 25.15 12.24 5.56
N GLU A 186 24.32 12.10 6.59
CA GLU A 186 24.67 12.51 7.96
C GLU A 186 25.84 11.68 8.51
N PHE A 187 25.88 10.38 8.20
CA PHE A 187 26.98 9.49 8.56
C PHE A 187 28.27 9.86 7.82
N GLU A 188 28.23 10.05 6.51
CA GLU A 188 29.38 10.47 5.71
C GLU A 188 29.93 11.83 6.15
N ALA A 189 29.05 12.73 6.61
CA ALA A 189 29.43 14.02 7.17
C ALA A 189 29.92 13.96 8.63
N GLY A 190 29.95 12.78 9.26
CA GLY A 190 30.39 12.57 10.63
C GLY A 190 29.44 13.12 11.70
N ARG A 191 28.20 13.47 11.33
CA ARG A 191 27.15 13.93 12.27
C ARG A 191 26.40 12.79 12.94
N LEU A 192 26.47 11.61 12.34
CA LEU A 192 25.93 10.36 12.88
C LEU A 192 27.08 9.43 13.26
N THR A 193 27.01 8.83 14.44
CA THR A 193 27.95 7.81 14.92
C THR A 193 27.19 6.50 15.16
N PRO A 194 26.84 5.78 14.09
CA PRO A 194 26.18 4.50 14.20
C PRO A 194 27.13 3.47 14.83
N VAL A 195 26.56 2.55 15.59
CA VAL A 195 27.26 1.48 16.28
C VAL A 195 26.70 0.11 15.89
N ASN A 196 27.47 -0.94 16.11
CA ASN A 196 26.95 -2.31 16.03
C ASN A 196 26.33 -2.75 17.37
N ALA A 197 25.85 -4.00 17.43
CA ALA A 197 25.28 -4.59 18.65
C ALA A 197 26.24 -4.63 19.86
N TYR A 198 27.54 -4.45 19.63
CA TYR A 198 28.57 -4.38 20.69
C TYR A 198 28.98 -2.94 21.04
N HIS A 199 28.19 -1.93 20.63
CA HIS A 199 28.47 -0.51 20.84
C HIS A 199 29.78 -0.02 20.19
N ALA A 200 30.34 -0.75 19.23
CA ALA A 200 31.52 -0.30 18.49
C ALA A 200 31.08 0.52 17.25
N PRO A 201 31.73 1.65 16.95
CA PRO A 201 31.45 2.44 15.75
C PRO A 201 31.58 1.59 14.48
N VAL A 202 30.67 1.79 13.53
CA VAL A 202 30.70 1.08 12.25
C VAL A 202 31.28 1.94 11.14
N ALA A 203 31.97 1.30 10.19
CA ALA A 203 32.51 1.96 9.00
C ALA A 203 31.47 2.16 7.89
N THR A 204 30.29 1.55 8.00
CA THR A 204 29.25 1.59 6.97
C THR A 204 27.88 1.44 7.61
N LEU A 205 26.94 2.28 7.21
CA LEU A 205 25.54 2.22 7.63
C LEU A 205 24.80 1.14 6.83
N MET A 206 24.30 0.11 7.50
CA MET A 206 23.61 -1.03 6.87
C MET A 206 22.59 -1.65 7.84
N ALA A 207 21.84 -2.65 7.39
CA ALA A 207 20.93 -3.42 8.26
C ALA A 207 21.69 -4.03 9.46
N GLY A 208 21.13 -3.92 10.67
CA GLY A 208 21.80 -4.36 11.90
C GLY A 208 22.83 -3.37 12.46
N THR A 209 22.80 -2.12 11.99
CA THR A 209 23.51 -0.99 12.60
C THR A 209 22.52 -0.13 13.37
N PHE A 210 22.97 0.41 14.48
CA PHE A 210 22.15 1.12 15.44
C PHE A 210 22.56 2.57 15.56
N ILE A 211 21.57 3.44 15.68
CA ILE A 211 21.74 4.87 15.90
C ILE A 211 21.49 5.13 17.40
N PRO A 212 22.43 5.80 18.10
CA PRO A 212 22.16 6.26 19.46
C PRO A 212 20.91 7.15 19.50
N ARG A 213 20.00 6.88 20.44
CA ARG A 213 18.70 7.54 20.52
C ARG A 213 18.78 9.07 20.55
N GLU A 214 19.79 9.62 21.23
CA GLU A 214 20.04 11.07 21.26
C GLU A 214 20.30 11.65 19.87
N GLN A 215 21.04 10.94 19.01
CA GLN A 215 21.33 11.37 17.65
C GLN A 215 20.10 11.21 16.74
N ALA A 216 19.30 10.17 16.97
CA ALA A 216 18.02 9.98 16.28
C ALA A 216 17.06 11.14 16.59
N ILE A 217 16.93 11.53 17.86
CA ILE A 217 16.13 12.70 18.27
C ILE A 217 16.65 13.98 17.62
N ALA A 218 17.96 14.23 17.71
CA ALA A 218 18.56 15.42 17.11
C ALA A 218 18.34 15.46 15.59
N TYR A 219 18.31 14.30 14.92
CA TYR A 219 17.95 14.20 13.51
C TYR A 219 16.48 14.61 13.27
N LEU A 220 15.55 14.05 14.04
CA LEU A 220 14.12 14.37 13.91
C LEU A 220 13.84 15.86 14.10
N GLU A 221 14.41 16.47 15.13
CA GLU A 221 14.26 17.90 15.43
C GLU A 221 14.77 18.78 14.28
N ARG A 222 15.94 18.46 13.71
CA ARG A 222 16.48 19.17 12.54
C ARG A 222 15.60 19.07 11.31
N HIS A 223 14.86 17.97 11.18
CA HIS A 223 13.95 17.71 10.07
C HIS A 223 12.48 18.09 10.36
N GLY A 224 12.21 18.73 11.51
CA GLY A 224 10.90 19.26 11.87
C GLY A 224 9.88 18.20 12.31
N PHE A 225 10.36 17.04 12.75
CA PHE A 225 9.52 15.98 13.34
C PHE A 225 9.47 16.12 14.86
N GLU A 226 8.28 15.94 15.42
CA GLU A 226 8.14 15.64 16.84
C GLU A 226 8.44 14.16 17.07
N TYR A 227 8.76 13.79 18.30
CA TYR A 227 8.90 12.39 18.69
C TYR A 227 8.06 12.07 19.93
N GLY A 228 7.66 10.80 20.05
CA GLY A 228 7.03 10.25 21.24
C GLY A 228 7.58 8.87 21.52
N ASP A 229 7.61 8.48 22.80
CA ASP A 229 8.04 7.15 23.21
C ASP A 229 6.94 6.13 22.94
N ASP A 230 7.29 5.00 22.34
CA ASP A 230 6.43 3.83 22.38
C ASP A 230 6.43 3.28 23.81
N ALA A 231 5.26 3.30 24.44
CA ALA A 231 5.05 2.67 25.75
C ALA A 231 5.30 1.15 25.64
N PRO A 232 5.91 0.50 26.66
CA PRO A 232 6.37 -0.89 26.57
C PRO A 232 5.27 -1.97 26.47
N ASP A 233 4.00 -1.61 26.32
CA ASP A 233 2.86 -2.56 26.24
C ASP A 233 2.23 -2.69 24.84
N ALA A 234 2.76 -2.01 23.82
CA ALA A 234 2.43 -2.36 22.45
C ALA A 234 3.32 -3.53 22.03
N VAL A 235 2.78 -4.75 22.10
CA VAL A 235 3.31 -5.91 21.39
C VAL A 235 3.57 -5.47 19.95
N VAL A 236 4.84 -5.25 19.63
CA VAL A 236 5.32 -5.10 18.26
C VAL A 236 4.70 -6.26 17.49
N PRO A 237 3.89 -6.01 16.44
CA PRO A 237 3.54 -7.10 15.55
C PRO A 237 4.87 -7.57 14.98
N ASP A 238 5.23 -8.80 15.31
CA ASP A 238 6.35 -9.49 14.71
C ASP A 238 6.04 -9.66 13.21
N ILE A 239 6.34 -8.61 12.42
CA ILE A 239 6.04 -8.53 10.98
C ILE A 239 6.88 -9.54 10.19
N MET A 240 7.81 -10.27 10.83
CA MET A 240 8.52 -11.38 10.21
C MET A 240 8.00 -12.79 10.56
N THR A 241 6.99 -12.96 11.43
CA THR A 241 6.61 -14.31 11.92
C THR A 241 5.12 -14.68 11.84
N GLN A 242 4.28 -14.01 11.04
CA GLN A 242 2.88 -14.44 10.83
C GLN A 242 2.51 -14.70 9.37
N CYS A 243 3.07 -15.78 8.83
CA CYS A 243 2.36 -16.67 7.90
C CYS A 243 2.54 -18.09 8.46
N ASN A 244 1.74 -18.46 9.47
CA ASN A 244 1.43 -19.83 9.90
C ASN A 244 0.67 -19.73 11.23
N SER A 245 -0.65 -19.62 11.21
CA SER A 245 -1.65 -20.56 11.76
C SER A 245 -2.96 -19.76 11.66
N GLU A 246 -4.12 -20.28 11.26
CA GLU A 246 -4.84 -21.38 11.86
C GLU A 246 -5.76 -22.05 10.81
N VAL A 247 -5.67 -23.37 10.67
CA VAL A 247 -6.83 -24.22 10.36
C VAL A 247 -6.81 -25.37 11.35
N GLY A 248 -7.84 -25.39 12.19
CA GLY A 248 -8.60 -26.60 12.53
C GLY A 248 -7.89 -27.73 13.27
N LYS A 249 -8.17 -27.81 14.58
CA LYS A 249 -8.12 -29.02 15.42
C LYS A 249 -8.56 -30.31 14.69
N GLY A 250 -7.80 -31.38 14.86
CA GLY A 250 -8.23 -32.75 14.55
C GLY A 250 -7.17 -33.81 14.86
N GLU A 251 -7.24 -34.34 16.07
CA GLU A 251 -6.80 -35.68 16.52
C GLU A 251 -5.30 -36.04 16.64
N ALA A 252 -5.06 -36.86 17.67
CA ALA A 252 -3.80 -37.17 18.32
C ALA A 252 -2.96 -38.22 17.59
N SER A 253 -1.62 -38.13 17.69
CA SER A 253 -0.79 -39.26 18.14
C SER A 253 0.67 -38.84 18.41
N GLU A 254 1.10 -39.14 19.63
CA GLU A 254 2.43 -39.57 20.11
C GLU A 254 3.74 -38.92 19.62
N LEU A 255 4.53 -38.52 20.63
CA LEU A 255 5.93 -38.07 20.61
C LEU A 255 6.87 -39.10 19.93
N PRO A 256 8.10 -38.68 19.54
CA PRO A 256 9.18 -38.79 20.51
C PRO A 256 10.01 -37.52 20.67
N GLU A 257 10.53 -37.38 21.90
CA GLU A 257 11.51 -36.43 22.37
C GLU A 257 12.77 -36.40 21.48
N GLY A 258 13.25 -35.19 21.20
CA GLY A 258 14.45 -34.95 20.42
C GLY A 258 15.05 -33.60 20.80
N ASP A 259 15.89 -33.64 21.83
CA ASP A 259 16.71 -32.57 22.36
C ASP A 259 17.47 -31.84 21.23
N SER A 260 17.20 -30.54 21.06
CA SER A 260 18.04 -29.69 20.21
C SER A 260 17.91 -28.22 20.61
N GLU A 261 18.97 -27.76 21.28
CA GLU A 261 19.25 -26.34 21.54
C GLU A 261 19.05 -25.50 20.28
N ARG A 262 18.08 -24.58 20.34
CA ARG A 262 17.82 -23.62 19.27
C ARG A 262 18.95 -22.57 19.25
N ARG A 263 19.91 -22.75 18.34
CA ARG A 263 20.78 -21.64 17.90
C ARG A 263 20.04 -20.80 16.86
N VAL A 264 19.59 -19.63 17.29
CA VAL A 264 18.99 -18.60 16.42
C VAL A 264 20.08 -18.06 15.48
N GLY A 265 19.85 -18.12 14.16
CA GLY A 265 20.70 -17.46 13.15
C GLY A 265 21.35 -18.35 12.08
N VAL A 266 21.26 -19.68 12.15
CA VAL A 266 21.83 -20.57 11.11
C VAL A 266 20.75 -20.89 10.07
N SER A 267 20.96 -20.48 8.82
CA SER A 267 20.07 -20.84 7.71
C SER A 267 19.95 -22.36 7.60
N ARG A 268 18.73 -22.90 7.73
CA ARG A 268 18.42 -24.34 7.69
C ARG A 268 18.93 -25.09 6.44
N HIS A 269 19.33 -24.37 5.39
CA HIS A 269 19.83 -24.95 4.14
C HIS A 269 21.22 -24.40 3.79
N SER A 270 22.15 -25.32 3.57
CA SER A 270 23.50 -25.02 3.09
C SER A 270 23.48 -24.43 1.67
N ALA A 271 24.56 -23.77 1.26
CA ALA A 271 24.69 -23.27 -0.12
C ALA A 271 24.62 -24.41 -1.17
N ALA A 272 25.13 -25.59 -0.83
CA ALA A 272 25.10 -26.77 -1.70
C ALA A 272 23.67 -27.29 -1.92
N GLU A 273 22.85 -27.34 -0.87
CA GLU A 273 21.45 -27.76 -0.98
C GLU A 273 20.62 -26.78 -1.80
N ARG A 274 20.88 -25.47 -1.65
CA ARG A 274 20.24 -24.43 -2.46
C ARG A 274 20.59 -24.56 -3.95
N ALA A 275 21.87 -24.78 -4.26
CA ALA A 275 22.32 -25.00 -5.64
C ALA A 275 21.68 -26.28 -6.25
N ALA A 276 21.58 -27.36 -5.47
CA ALA A 276 20.93 -28.59 -5.91
C ALA A 276 19.43 -28.40 -6.16
N ALA A 277 18.73 -27.64 -5.31
CA ALA A 277 17.32 -27.33 -5.49
C ALA A 277 17.06 -26.46 -6.74
N VAL A 278 17.91 -25.45 -6.99
CA VAL A 278 17.84 -24.62 -8.19
C VAL A 278 18.10 -25.44 -9.45
N LYS A 279 19.05 -26.39 -9.41
CA LYS A 279 19.30 -27.29 -10.54
C LYS A 279 18.06 -28.14 -10.87
N LEU A 280 17.48 -28.79 -9.85
CA LEU A 280 16.27 -29.60 -10.03
C LEU A 280 15.09 -28.79 -10.59
N TYR A 281 14.96 -27.53 -10.16
CA TYR A 281 13.94 -26.62 -10.69
C TYR A 281 14.09 -26.41 -12.21
N TRP A 282 15.31 -26.20 -12.70
CA TRP A 282 15.56 -26.03 -14.14
C TRP A 282 15.38 -27.34 -14.91
N ASP A 283 15.81 -28.47 -14.36
CA ASP A 283 15.63 -29.79 -14.98
C ASP A 283 14.14 -30.12 -15.17
N LEU A 284 13.29 -29.86 -14.16
CA LEU A 284 11.84 -30.06 -14.24
C LEU A 284 11.15 -29.08 -15.20
N LYS A 285 11.65 -27.84 -15.25
CA LYS A 285 11.15 -26.82 -16.19
C LYS A 285 11.50 -27.16 -17.64
N GLU A 286 12.69 -27.71 -17.88
CA GLU A 286 13.11 -28.19 -19.20
C GLU A 286 12.28 -29.42 -19.65
N ALA A 287 11.92 -30.29 -18.71
CA ALA A 287 11.00 -31.41 -18.92
C ALA A 287 9.52 -31.00 -19.10
N GLN A 288 9.18 -29.72 -18.99
CA GLN A 288 7.81 -29.17 -19.07
C GLN A 288 6.82 -29.81 -18.09
N GLU A 289 7.29 -30.25 -16.92
CA GLU A 289 6.40 -30.81 -15.91
C GLU A 289 5.52 -29.71 -15.28
N PRO A 290 4.24 -29.99 -14.98
CA PRO A 290 3.41 -29.07 -14.22
C PRO A 290 3.94 -28.97 -12.77
N ASP A 291 3.71 -27.82 -12.14
CA ASP A 291 3.97 -27.56 -10.72
C ASP A 291 5.41 -27.84 -10.25
N PHE A 292 6.41 -27.68 -11.14
CA PHE A 292 7.82 -27.93 -10.84
C PHE A 292 8.33 -27.20 -9.57
N ALA A 293 7.83 -25.99 -9.29
CA ALA A 293 8.19 -25.25 -8.08
C ALA A 293 7.68 -25.93 -6.80
N ALA A 294 6.44 -26.46 -6.85
CA ALA A 294 5.83 -27.21 -5.76
C ALA A 294 6.55 -28.54 -5.50
N GLN A 295 6.99 -29.21 -6.58
CA GLN A 295 7.76 -30.45 -6.47
C GLN A 295 9.12 -30.24 -5.78
N VAL A 296 9.84 -29.19 -6.16
CA VAL A 296 11.11 -28.82 -5.52
C VAL A 296 10.89 -28.39 -4.07
N ALA A 297 9.86 -27.59 -3.81
CA ALA A 297 9.48 -27.16 -2.47
C ALA A 297 9.23 -28.36 -1.54
N LYS A 298 8.45 -29.33 -2.00
CA LYS A 298 8.15 -30.58 -1.29
C LYS A 298 9.41 -31.41 -1.02
N LYS A 299 10.32 -31.54 -2.00
CA LYS A 299 11.55 -32.34 -1.86
C LYS A 299 12.52 -31.76 -0.83
N TYR A 300 12.64 -30.44 -0.77
CA TYR A 300 13.61 -29.75 0.09
C TYR A 300 13.00 -29.22 1.40
N GLY A 301 11.71 -29.49 1.67
CA GLY A 301 11.03 -29.04 2.89
C GLY A 301 10.93 -27.52 3.00
N VAL A 302 10.83 -26.82 1.86
CA VAL A 302 10.75 -25.36 1.79
C VAL A 302 9.48 -24.92 1.07
N THR A 303 9.16 -23.63 1.11
CA THR A 303 8.04 -23.07 0.35
C THR A 303 8.43 -22.80 -1.10
N GLU A 304 7.45 -22.80 -2.01
CA GLU A 304 7.67 -22.43 -3.42
C GLU A 304 8.28 -21.04 -3.58
N ARG A 305 7.89 -20.10 -2.69
CA ARG A 305 8.47 -18.76 -2.64
C ARG A 305 9.97 -18.80 -2.35
N THR A 306 10.41 -19.68 -1.46
CA THR A 306 11.82 -19.86 -1.13
C THR A 306 12.60 -20.44 -2.33
N VAL A 307 12.04 -21.43 -3.02
CA VAL A 307 12.63 -21.99 -4.25
C VAL A 307 12.78 -20.91 -5.32
N ASN A 308 11.72 -20.13 -5.57
CA ASN A 308 11.73 -19.04 -6.55
C ASN A 308 12.74 -17.94 -6.18
N ASN A 309 12.91 -17.66 -4.89
CA ASN A 309 13.92 -16.70 -4.42
C ASN A 309 15.34 -17.23 -4.66
N TRP A 310 15.62 -18.51 -4.43
CA TRP A 310 16.92 -19.11 -4.74
C TRP A 310 17.24 -19.05 -6.24
N VAL A 311 16.27 -19.39 -7.10
CA VAL A 311 16.41 -19.30 -8.56
C VAL A 311 16.72 -17.86 -9.01
N LYS A 312 16.00 -16.87 -8.45
CA LYS A 312 16.24 -15.44 -8.75
C LYS A 312 17.62 -14.97 -8.28
N GLN A 313 18.09 -15.43 -7.12
CA GLN A 313 19.42 -15.08 -6.60
C GLN A 313 20.54 -15.66 -7.47
N GLU A 314 20.44 -16.93 -7.87
CA GLU A 314 21.38 -17.58 -8.79
C GLU A 314 21.41 -16.87 -10.16
N ALA A 315 20.25 -16.51 -10.72
CA ALA A 315 20.20 -15.77 -11.98
C ALA A 315 20.89 -14.38 -11.90
N LYS A 316 20.72 -13.68 -10.77
CA LYS A 316 21.40 -12.41 -10.50
C LYS A 316 22.92 -12.60 -10.37
N GLN A 317 23.36 -13.63 -9.65
CA GLN A 317 24.78 -13.94 -9.48
C GLN A 317 25.44 -14.35 -10.80
N ALA A 318 24.79 -15.17 -11.63
CA ALA A 318 25.27 -15.55 -12.96
C ALA A 318 25.39 -14.33 -13.90
N THR A 319 24.45 -13.38 -13.80
CA THR A 319 24.48 -12.13 -14.57
C THR A 319 25.63 -11.24 -14.14
N GLU A 320 25.83 -11.09 -12.83
CA GLU A 320 26.93 -10.30 -12.26
C GLU A 320 28.30 -10.92 -12.58
N GLN A 321 28.43 -12.25 -12.52
CA GLN A 321 29.65 -12.96 -12.88
C GLN A 321 29.99 -12.84 -14.37
N LYS A 322 28.98 -12.85 -15.27
CA LYS A 322 29.17 -12.56 -16.69
C LYS A 322 29.63 -11.12 -16.93
N ARG A 323 29.09 -10.13 -16.21
CA ARG A 323 29.54 -8.73 -16.30
C ARG A 323 30.98 -8.56 -15.84
N ARG A 324 31.38 -9.26 -14.77
CA ARG A 324 32.76 -9.27 -14.28
C ARG A 324 33.72 -9.95 -15.27
N ALA A 325 33.30 -11.06 -15.88
CA ALA A 325 34.10 -11.76 -16.91
C ALA A 325 34.20 -10.98 -18.23
N ALA A 326 33.22 -10.13 -18.55
CA ALA A 326 33.20 -9.28 -19.75
C ALA A 326 33.87 -7.91 -19.56
N SER A 327 34.39 -7.60 -18.36
CA SER A 327 35.12 -6.36 -18.10
C SER A 327 36.57 -6.50 -18.59
N PRO A 328 37.03 -5.70 -19.58
CA PRO A 328 38.36 -5.82 -20.18
C PRO A 328 39.50 -5.26 -19.31
N PHE A 329 39.23 -4.81 -18.08
CA PHE A 329 40.24 -4.31 -17.15
C PHE A 329 40.54 -5.32 -16.04
N ALA A 330 41.21 -6.41 -16.42
CA ALA A 330 41.94 -7.29 -15.49
C ALA A 330 43.20 -7.83 -16.16
N LEU A 331 44.03 -6.93 -16.71
CA LEU A 331 45.40 -7.20 -17.10
C LEU A 331 46.28 -6.04 -16.65
N GLY A 332 47.07 -6.27 -15.60
CA GLY A 332 48.07 -5.30 -15.17
C GLY A 332 48.41 -5.40 -13.70
N ASN A 333 49.08 -6.48 -13.30
CA ASN A 333 50.25 -6.32 -12.44
C ASN A 333 51.28 -7.38 -12.84
N LYS A 334 52.19 -6.93 -13.70
CA LYS A 334 53.43 -7.62 -14.03
C LYS A 334 54.30 -7.67 -12.78
N THR A 335 54.82 -8.85 -12.56
CA THR A 335 56.13 -9.13 -11.97
C THR A 335 57.17 -8.05 -12.32
N GLY A 336 57.78 -7.47 -11.28
CA GLY A 336 59.03 -6.73 -11.37
C GLY A 336 59.94 -7.23 -10.27
N SER A 337 60.80 -8.19 -10.61
CA SER A 337 62.03 -8.47 -9.89
C SER A 337 63.09 -7.49 -10.35
N GLU A 338 63.72 -6.79 -9.42
CA GLU A 338 65.18 -6.71 -9.27
C GLU A 338 65.53 -6.67 -7.78
#